data_AF-A0A316A8N4-F1
#
_entry.id   AF-A0A316A8N4-F1
#
_cell.length_a   1.000
_cell.length_b   1.000
_cell.length_c   1.000
_cell.angle_alpha   90.00
_cell.angle_beta   90.00
_cell.angle_gamma   90.00
#
_symmetry.space_group_name_H-M   'P 1'
#
loop_
_entity.id
_entity.type
_entity.pdbx_description
1 polymer ?
#
loop_
_entity_poly.entity_id
_entity_poly.type
_entity_poly.pdbx_seq_one_letter_code
_entity_poly.pdbx_strand_id
1 'polypeptide(L)' 'MTTPTTGASASSNIPGSPERTEPLGADAGMATAEYAIATLAACGFAAVLLAVLSSGEVRGLLLGLVQRALSLV' A
#
# COMPACT_ATOMS: atom_id res chain seq x y z
N MET A 1 -9.01 -67.36 38.15
CA MET A 1 -9.03 -66.09 38.90
C MET A 1 -9.33 -64.99 37.92
N THR A 2 -10.55 -64.45 37.98
CA THR A 2 -11.06 -63.37 37.14
C THR A 2 -10.48 -62.03 37.57
N THR A 3 -10.07 -61.20 36.62
CA THR A 3 -10.64 -59.86 36.43
C THR A 3 -10.24 -59.29 35.06
N PRO A 4 -11.20 -58.80 34.26
CA PRO A 4 -10.98 -57.75 33.29
C PRO A 4 -11.01 -56.40 34.03
N THR A 5 -10.15 -55.45 33.69
CA THR A 5 -10.41 -54.04 34.01
C THR A 5 -10.16 -53.21 32.76
N THR A 6 -11.22 -53.11 31.96
CA THR A 6 -11.44 -52.04 31.00
C THR A 6 -11.34 -50.70 31.73
N GLY A 7 -10.22 -50.02 31.56
CA GLY A 7 -10.04 -48.61 31.90
C GLY A 7 -10.24 -47.75 30.66
N ALA A 8 -11.49 -47.62 30.22
CA ALA A 8 -11.87 -46.53 29.33
C ALA A 8 -11.84 -45.24 30.16
N SER A 9 -10.97 -44.29 29.81
CA SER A 9 -11.08 -42.92 30.31
C SER A 9 -10.66 -41.94 29.24
N ALA A 10 -11.72 -41.33 28.69
CA ALA A 10 -11.79 -39.96 28.22
C ALA A 10 -10.73 -39.53 27.20
N SER A 11 -11.05 -39.81 25.93
CA SER A 11 -10.61 -38.95 24.83
C SER A 11 -11.16 -37.54 25.09
N SER A 12 -10.32 -36.63 25.60
CA SER A 12 -10.71 -35.23 25.77
C SER A 12 -10.78 -34.58 24.40
N ASN A 13 -11.95 -34.63 23.78
CA ASN A 13 -12.21 -33.94 22.53
C ASN A 13 -12.37 -32.45 22.84
N ILE A 14 -11.24 -31.75 22.97
CA ILE A 14 -11.20 -30.29 23.01
C ILE A 14 -11.58 -29.82 21.61
N PRO A 15 -12.71 -29.11 21.41
CA PRO A 15 -13.02 -28.51 20.11
C PRO A 15 -11.91 -27.51 19.80
N GLY A 16 -11.17 -27.77 18.72
CA GLY A 16 -10.11 -26.90 18.23
C GLY A 16 -10.63 -25.47 18.08
N SER A 17 -9.89 -24.54 18.67
CA SER A 17 -10.01 -23.10 18.48
C SER A 17 -10.14 -22.73 17.00
N PRO A 18 -10.87 -21.66 16.64
CA PRO A 18 -11.06 -21.27 15.24
C PRO A 18 -9.69 -21.09 14.59
N GLU A 19 -9.36 -21.98 13.65
CA GLU A 19 -8.19 -21.83 12.81
C GLU A 19 -8.36 -20.55 12.00
N ARG A 20 -7.73 -19.48 12.47
CA ARG A 20 -7.60 -18.25 11.71
C ARG A 20 -6.71 -18.62 10.52
N THR A 21 -7.33 -18.87 9.38
CA THR A 21 -6.64 -19.08 8.11
C THR A 21 -5.95 -17.78 7.73
N GLU A 22 -4.75 -17.57 8.28
CA GLU A 22 -3.89 -16.47 7.88
C GLU A 22 -3.60 -16.65 6.38
N PRO A 23 -3.94 -15.68 5.52
CA PRO A 23 -3.75 -15.83 4.10
C PRO A 23 -2.26 -15.92 3.81
N LEU A 24 -1.78 -17.11 3.39
CA LEU A 24 -0.37 -17.42 3.08
C LEU A 24 0.26 -16.53 1.98
N GLY A 25 -0.46 -15.53 1.45
CA GLY A 25 0.01 -14.59 0.43
C GLY A 25 -0.03 -13.11 0.83
N ALA A 26 -0.45 -12.75 2.05
CA ALA A 26 -0.52 -11.35 2.47
C ALA A 26 0.85 -10.65 2.43
N ASP A 27 1.92 -11.35 2.82
CA ASP A 27 3.27 -10.78 2.84
C ASP A 27 3.89 -10.64 1.44
N ALA A 28 3.50 -11.51 0.50
CA ALA A 28 4.08 -11.53 -0.85
C ALA A 28 3.66 -10.31 -1.70
N GLY A 29 2.49 -9.72 -1.42
CA GLY A 29 1.98 -8.55 -2.14
C GLY A 29 2.15 -7.22 -1.40
N MET A 30 2.47 -7.25 -0.10
CA MET A 30 2.53 -6.06 0.75
C MET A 30 3.60 -5.07 0.27
N ALA A 31 4.81 -5.54 -0.01
CA ALA A 31 5.90 -4.70 -0.49
C ALA A 31 5.62 -4.09 -1.87
N THR A 32 5.06 -4.86 -2.81
CA THR A 32 4.73 -4.35 -4.16
C THR A 32 3.60 -3.32 -4.14
N ALA A 33 2.58 -3.54 -3.29
CA ALA A 33 1.48 -2.59 -3.12
C ALA A 33 1.95 -1.27 -2.48
N GLU A 34 2.85 -1.33 -1.50
CA GLU A 34 3.40 -0.16 -0.83
C GLU A 34 4.11 0.78 -1.81
N TYR A 35 5.03 0.25 -2.62
CA TYR A 35 5.73 1.05 -3.62
C TYR A 35 4.78 1.62 -4.69
N ALA A 36 3.75 0.86 -5.08
CA ALA A 36 2.74 1.33 -6.02
C ALA A 36 1.96 2.52 -5.44
N ILE A 37 1.52 2.43 -4.19
CA ILE A 37 0.80 3.52 -3.51
C ILE A 37 1.69 4.74 -3.30
N ALA A 38 2.96 4.54 -2.92
CA ALA A 38 3.93 5.64 -2.78
C ALA A 38 4.13 6.38 -4.11
N THR A 39 4.22 5.64 -5.23
CA THR A 39 4.33 6.23 -6.57
C THR A 39 3.06 6.99 -6.95
N LEU A 40 1.88 6.40 -6.70
CA LEU A 40 0.60 7.07 -6.95
C LEU A 40 0.43 8.36 -6.14
N ALA A 41 0.86 8.36 -4.87
CA ALA A 41 0.87 9.55 -4.03
C ALA A 41 1.79 10.64 -4.61
N ALA A 42 3.01 10.27 -5.05
CA ALA A 42 3.93 11.20 -5.70
C ALA A 42 3.36 11.75 -7.02
N CYS A 43 2.72 10.90 -7.84
CA CYS A 43 2.04 11.33 -9.06
C CYS A 43 0.89 12.31 -8.77
N GLY A 44 0.12 12.09 -7.70
CA GLY A 44 -0.92 13.02 -7.26
C GLY A 44 -0.36 14.39 -6.90
N PHE A 45 0.74 14.43 -6.16
CA PHE A 45 1.44 15.68 -5.86
C PHE A 45 1.99 16.36 -7.13
N ALA A 46 2.57 15.59 -8.05
CA ALA A 46 3.05 16.10 -9.34
C ALA A 46 1.91 16.70 -10.19
N ALA A 47 0.71 16.12 -10.14
CA ALA A 47 -0.46 16.67 -10.83
C ALA A 47 -0.86 18.05 -10.27
N VAL A 48 -0.78 18.25 -8.95
CA VAL A 48 -1.01 19.56 -8.34
C VAL A 48 0.04 20.57 -8.80
N LEU A 49 1.33 20.20 -8.79
CA LEU A 49 2.39 21.07 -9.30
C LEU A 49 2.22 21.40 -10.79
N LEU A 50 1.78 20.43 -11.59
CA LEU A 50 1.49 20.65 -13.00
C LEU A 50 0.33 21.64 -13.19
N ALA A 51 -0.71 21.57 -12.35
CA ALA A 51 -1.81 22.53 -12.38
C ALA A 51 -1.32 23.95 -12.04
N VAL A 52 -0.44 24.08 -11.04
CA VAL A 52 0.20 25.36 -10.69
C VAL A 52 1.02 25.89 -11.86
N LEU A 53 1.86 25.05 -12.47
CA LEU A 53 2.72 25.43 -13.61
C LEU A 53 1.90 25.81 -14.85
N SER A 54 0.74 25.16 -15.04
CA SER A 54 -0.17 25.43 -16.16
C SER A 54 -1.05 26.67 -15.94
N SER A 55 -0.99 27.30 -14.75
CA SER A 55 -1.75 28.50 -14.45
C SER A 55 -1.31 29.69 -15.32
N GLY A 56 -2.25 30.59 -15.60
CA GLY A 56 -1.99 31.79 -16.39
C GLY A 56 -0.94 32.71 -15.75
N GLU A 57 -0.93 32.81 -14.42
CA GLU A 57 0.03 33.61 -13.67
C GLU A 57 1.46 33.08 -13.83
N VAL A 58 1.69 31.81 -13.53
CA VAL A 58 3.03 31.19 -13.64
C VAL A 58 3.51 31.20 -15.09
N ARG A 59 2.63 30.86 -16.04
CA ARG A 59 2.95 30.92 -17.47
C ARG A 59 3.31 32.34 -17.92
N GLY A 60 2.62 33.35 -17.42
CA GLY A 60 2.92 34.76 -17.68
C GLY A 60 4.28 35.18 -17.14
N LEU A 61 4.61 34.79 -15.90
CA LEU A 61 5.93 35.03 -15.31
C LEU A 61 7.04 34.41 -16.15
N LEU A 62 6.89 33.14 -16.54
CA LEU A 62 7.86 32.44 -17.37
C LEU A 62 8.02 33.09 -18.76
N LEU A 63 6.92 33.47 -19.41
CA LEU A 63 6.96 34.20 -20.68
C LEU A 63 7.69 35.54 -20.54
N GLY A 64 7.48 36.27 -19.43
CA GLY A 64 8.20 37.50 -19.15
C GLY A 64 9.71 37.28 -18.99
N LEU A 65 10.13 36.19 -18.34
CA LEU A 65 11.55 35.83 -18.23
C LEU A 65 12.15 35.51 -19.60
N VAL A 66 11.45 34.72 -20.43
CA VAL A 66 11.89 34.38 -21.79
C VAL A 66 12.01 35.64 -22.65
N GLN A 67 11.02 36.53 -22.63
CA GLN A 67 11.06 37.80 -23.37
C GLN A 67 12.24 38.67 -22.95
N ARG A 68 12.52 38.79 -21.65
CA ARG A 68 13.67 39.54 -21.14
C ARG A 68 14.99 38.95 -21.63
N ALA A 69 15.14 37.62 -21.57
CA ALA A 69 16.32 36.94 -22.07
C ALA A 69 16.54 37.15 -23.58
N LEU A 70 15.44 37.17 -24.35
CA LEU A 70 15.48 37.38 -25.80
C LEU A 70 15.55 38.85 -26.21
N SER A 71 15.27 39.81 -25.33
CA SER A 71 15.40 41.25 -25.62
C SER A 71 16.81 41.80 -25.42
N LEU A 72 17.71 41.00 -24.82
CA LEU A 72 19.10 41.37 -24.53
C LEU A 72 20.08 40.95 -25.65
N VAL A 73 19.57 40.38 -26.75
CA VAL A 73 20.35 40.05 -27.95
C VAL A 73 20.09 41.06 -29.06
#